data_AF-A0A5D2ZK74-F1
#
_entry.id   AF-A0A5D2ZK74-F1
#
_cell.length_a   1.000
_cell.length_b   1.000
_cell.length_c   1.000
_cell.angle_alpha   90.00
_cell.angle_beta   90.00
_cell.angle_gamma   90.00
#
_symmetry.space_group_name_H-M   'P 1'
#
loop_
_entity.id
_entity.type
_entity.pdbx_description
1 polymer ?
#
loop_
_entity_poly.entity_id
_entity_poly.type
_entity_poly.pdbx_seq_one_letter_code
_entity_poly.pdbx_strand_id
1 'polypeptide(L)'
;MTLGVLAPYRGLGIGTRLLNHVLYLCSKQNISEIYLHVQTNNEDAINFYKKFGFEITETIKKYYTNIDPPRLLCTYKAHRYITS
;
A
#
# COMPACT_ATOMS: atom_id res chain seq x y z
N MET A 1 -4.88 7.07 5.52
CA MET A 1 -5.34 5.87 6.27
C MET A 1 -4.18 4.89 6.36
N THR A 2 -4.02 4.17 7.47
CA THR A 2 -2.99 3.14 7.65
C THR A 2 -3.58 1.75 7.48
N LEU A 3 -2.78 0.79 7.00
CA LEU A 3 -3.15 -0.63 6.93
C LEU A 3 -2.10 -1.44 7.69
N GLY A 4 -2.54 -2.23 8.67
CA GLY A 4 -1.64 -3.02 9.49
C GLY A 4 -2.35 -4.19 10.16
N VAL A 5 -1.63 -5.28 10.33
CA VAL A 5 -2.08 -6.47 11.08
C VAL A 5 -1.06 -6.72 12.19
N LEU A 6 -1.57 -6.98 13.40
CA LEU A 6 -0.76 -7.35 14.55
C LEU A 6 0.14 -8.55 14.22
N ALA A 7 1.40 -8.51 14.68
CA ALA A 7 2.42 -9.49 14.28
C ALA A 7 1.98 -10.96 14.43
N PRO A 8 1.30 -11.39 15.53
CA PRO A 8 0.85 -12.78 15.69
C PRO A 8 -0.20 -13.23 14.66
N TYR A 9 -0.84 -12.31 13.94
CA TYR A 9 -1.94 -12.59 13.02
C TYR A 9 -1.56 -12.34 11.55
N ARG A 10 -0.27 -12.07 11.27
CA ARG A 10 0.24 -11.94 9.90
C ARG A 10 0.31 -13.31 9.23
N GLY A 11 0.32 -13.33 7.90
CA GLY A 11 0.34 -14.58 7.12
C GLY A 11 -1.01 -15.32 7.06
N LEU A 12 -2.02 -14.90 7.83
CA LEU A 12 -3.36 -15.53 7.86
C LEU A 12 -4.35 -14.95 6.82
N GLY A 13 -3.85 -14.17 5.85
CA GLY A 13 -4.70 -13.55 4.82
C GLY A 13 -5.57 -12.37 5.28
N ILE A 14 -5.44 -11.91 6.54
CA ILE A 14 -6.21 -10.76 7.05
C ILE A 14 -5.91 -9.48 6.27
N GLY A 15 -4.62 -9.20 6.01
CA GLY A 15 -4.22 -8.03 5.22
C GLY A 15 -4.82 -8.04 3.80
N THR A 16 -4.85 -9.22 3.16
CA THR A 16 -5.51 -9.43 1.87
C THR A 16 -7.00 -9.11 1.93
N ARG A 17 -7.70 -9.60 2.96
CA ARG A 17 -9.14 -9.31 3.14
C ARG A 17 -9.41 -7.82 3.33
N LEU A 18 -8.60 -7.15 4.15
CA LEU A 18 -8.71 -5.70 4.38
C LEU A 18 -8.48 -4.92 3.09
N LEU A 19 -7.41 -5.22 2.34
CA LEU A 19 -7.11 -4.52 1.10
C LEU A 19 -8.19 -4.77 0.04
N ASN A 20 -8.62 -6.02 -0.16
CA ASN A 20 -9.70 -6.34 -1.09
C ASN A 20 -11.01 -5.59 -0.77
N HIS A 21 -11.33 -5.42 0.51
CA HIS A 21 -12.50 -4.64 0.89
C HIS A 21 -12.38 -3.16 0.47
N VAL A 22 -11.20 -2.56 0.65
CA VAL A 22 -10.93 -1.19 0.17
C VAL A 22 -11.04 -1.12 -1.36
N LEU A 23 -10.42 -2.05 -2.08
CA LEU A 23 -10.48 -2.10 -3.55
C LEU A 23 -11.93 -2.25 -4.06
N TYR A 24 -12.73 -3.08 -3.39
CA TYR A 24 -14.14 -3.26 -3.68
C TYR A 24 -14.94 -1.95 -3.50
N LEU A 25 -14.74 -1.25 -2.38
CA LEU A 25 -15.40 0.03 -2.13
C LEU A 25 -14.99 1.09 -3.16
N CYS A 26 -13.71 1.14 -3.51
CA CYS A 26 -13.20 2.02 -4.56
C CYS A 26 -13.86 1.75 -5.91
N SER A 27 -13.97 0.48 -6.30
CA SER A 27 -14.68 0.09 -7.53
C SER A 27 -16.15 0.52 -7.50
N LYS A 28 -16.85 0.33 -6.37
CA LYS A 28 -18.26 0.74 -6.22
C LYS A 28 -18.47 2.26 -6.28
N GLN A 29 -17.48 3.03 -5.89
CA GLN A 29 -17.54 4.50 -5.89
C GLN A 29 -16.92 5.13 -7.15
N ASN A 30 -16.57 4.32 -8.17
CA ASN A 30 -15.86 4.77 -9.38
C ASN A 30 -14.54 5.51 -9.08
N ILE A 31 -13.84 5.12 -8.01
CA ILE A 31 -12.52 5.64 -7.69
C ILE A 31 -11.52 5.00 -8.66
N SER A 32 -10.87 5.84 -9.46
CA SER A 32 -9.98 5.42 -10.54
C SER A 32 -8.55 5.11 -10.09
N GLU A 33 -8.14 5.65 -8.94
CA GLU A 33 -6.75 5.60 -8.48
C GLU A 33 -6.66 5.46 -6.96
N ILE A 34 -5.73 4.63 -6.49
CA ILE A 34 -5.43 4.46 -5.07
C ILE A 34 -3.94 4.66 -4.87
N TYR A 35 -3.60 5.50 -3.91
CA TYR A 35 -2.23 5.81 -3.53
C TYR A 35 -1.94 5.32 -2.12
N LEU A 36 -0.72 4.83 -1.92
CA LEU A 36 -0.21 4.49 -0.60
C LEU A 36 1.28 4.76 -0.52
N HIS A 37 1.76 4.80 0.71
CA HIS A 37 3.15 5.04 1.01
C HIS A 37 3.73 3.89 1.83
N VAL A 38 4.90 3.39 1.43
CA VAL A 38 5.61 2.29 2.11
C VAL A 38 7.06 2.68 2.34
N GLN A 39 7.59 2.38 3.52
CA GLN A 39 9.01 2.57 3.79
C GLN A 39 9.85 1.65 2.89
N THR A 40 10.94 2.16 2.30
CA THR A 40 11.74 1.38 1.33
C THR A 40 12.35 0.11 1.89
N ASN A 41 12.56 0.04 3.21
CA ASN A 41 13.10 -1.14 3.89
C ASN A 41 12.01 -2.15 4.32
N ASN A 42 10.74 -1.88 4.03
CA ASN A 42 9.65 -2.79 4.36
C ASN A 42 9.33 -3.72 3.18
N GLU A 43 10.25 -4.64 2.91
CA GLU A 43 10.16 -5.58 1.78
C GLU A 43 8.87 -6.41 1.81
N ASP A 44 8.40 -6.80 2.99
CA ASP A 44 7.14 -7.53 3.17
C ASP A 44 5.94 -6.74 2.63
N ALA A 45 5.81 -5.46 3.00
CA ALA A 45 4.74 -4.60 2.52
C ALA A 45 4.86 -4.31 1.02
N ILE A 46 6.09 -4.08 0.54
CA ILE A 46 6.37 -3.86 -0.89
C ILE A 46 5.91 -5.06 -1.72
N ASN A 47 6.32 -6.27 -1.32
CA ASN A 47 5.95 -7.50 -2.00
C ASN A 47 4.46 -7.81 -1.86
N PHE A 48 3.85 -7.45 -0.72
CA PHE A 48 2.41 -7.54 -0.54
C PHE A 48 1.66 -6.69 -1.56
N TYR A 49 1.94 -5.38 -1.65
CA TYR A 49 1.20 -4.49 -2.54
C TYR A 49 1.45 -4.78 -4.03
N LYS A 50 2.68 -5.17 -4.42
CA LYS A 50 2.97 -5.61 -5.80
C LYS A 50 2.06 -6.74 -6.27
N LYS A 51 1.69 -7.67 -5.39
CA LYS A 51 0.75 -8.78 -5.71
C LYS A 51 -0.66 -8.29 -6.06
N PHE A 52 -1.05 -7.09 -5.64
CA PHE A 52 -2.36 -6.48 -5.96
C PHE A 52 -2.29 -5.50 -7.14
N GLY A 53 -1.19 -5.48 -7.89
CA GLY A 53 -1.01 -4.62 -9.06
C GLY A 53 -0.65 -3.17 -8.72
N PHE A 54 -0.15 -2.91 -7.50
CA PHE A 54 0.42 -1.61 -7.17
C PHE A 54 1.82 -1.48 -7.75
N GLU A 55 2.10 -0.35 -8.37
CA GLU A 55 3.40 -0.01 -8.95
C GLU A 55 4.03 1.17 -8.23
N ILE A 56 5.37 1.18 -8.14
CA ILE A 56 6.10 2.31 -7.55
C ILE A 56 6.05 3.47 -8.54
N THR A 57 5.51 4.60 -8.11
CA THR A 57 5.48 5.83 -8.93
C THR A 57 6.57 6.82 -8.55
N GLU A 58 6.95 6.86 -7.28
CA GLU A 58 7.91 7.84 -6.76
C GLU A 58 8.66 7.29 -5.54
N THR A 59 9.92 7.73 -5.34
CA THR A 59 10.66 7.50 -4.10
C THR A 59 11.05 8.84 -3.48
N ILE A 60 10.46 9.15 -2.32
CA ILE A 60 10.67 10.41 -1.62
C ILE A 60 11.81 10.21 -0.60
N LYS A 61 12.90 10.95 -0.78
CA LYS A 61 14.02 11.00 0.18
C LYS A 61 13.68 11.94 1.33
N LYS A 62 14.07 11.57 2.55
CA LYS A 62 13.85 12.38 3.77
C LYS A 62 12.37 12.71 4.04
N TYR A 63 11.45 11.80 3.69
CA TYR A 63 10.02 12.03 3.91
C TYR A 63 9.70 12.27 5.39
N TYR A 64 10.39 11.54 6.27
CA TYR A 64 10.40 11.84 7.69
C TYR A 64 11.73 12.51 8.06
N THR A 65 11.67 13.79 8.39
CA THR A 65 12.84 14.60 8.74
C THR A 65 13.28 14.43 10.20
N ASN A 66 12.41 13.90 11.06
CA ASN A 66 12.63 13.83 12.52
C ASN A 66 13.12 12.46 12.99
N ILE A 67 13.69 11.65 12.09
CA ILE A 67 14.24 10.32 12.41
C ILE A 67 15.56 10.14 11.66
N ASP A 68 16.59 9.72 12.40
CA ASP A 68 17.93 9.44 11.89
C ASP A 68 18.16 7.90 11.91
N PRO A 69 18.50 7.26 10.77
CA PRO A 69 18.65 7.83 9.43
C PRO A 69 17.31 8.25 8.80
N PRO A 70 17.31 9.25 7.90
CA PRO A 70 16.11 9.72 7.22
C PRO A 70 15.45 8.57 6.45
N ARG A 71 14.16 8.33 6.73
CA ARG A 71 13.43 7.26 6.07
C ARG A 71 13.05 7.66 4.65
N LEU A 72 13.25 6.71 3.75
CA LEU A 72 12.80 6.76 2.37
C LEU A 72 11.42 6.13 2.27
N LEU A 73 10.59 6.70 1.40
CA LEU A 73 9.22 6.25 1.20
C LEU A 73 8.96 6.07 -0.29
N CYS A 74 8.44 4.90 -0.68
CA CYS A 74 7.91 4.68 -2.00
C CYS A 74 6.42 5.03 -2.01
N THR A 75 6.01 5.83 -2.99
CA THR A 75 4.60 6.01 -3.34
C THR A 75 4.21 4.92 -4.33
N TYR A 76 3.12 4.24 -4.05
CA TYR A 76 2.54 3.23 -4.93
C TYR A 76 1.20 3.68 -5.47
N LYS A 77 0.92 3.31 -6.72
CA LYS A 77 -0.36 3.57 -7.41
C LYS A 77 -0.96 2.29 -7.96
N ALA A 78 -2.25 2.09 -7.76
CA ALA A 78 -3.04 1.09 -8.49
C ALA A 78 -3.96 1.79 -9.50
N HIS A 79 -3.98 1.31 -10.74
CA HIS A 79 -4.77 1.87 -11.83
C HIS A 79 -6.09 1.09 -12.06
N ARG A 80 -7.19 1.86 -12.14
CA ARG A 80 -8.44 1.55 -12.84
C ARG A 80 -9.12 0.22 -12.43
N TYR A 81 -9.83 0.23 -11.30
CA TYR A 81 -10.83 -0.80 -10.94
C TYR A 81 -12.21 -0.47 -11.56
N ILE A 82 -12.25 -0.25 -12.87
CA ILE A 82 -13.52 -0.13 -13.59
C ILE A 82 -13.89 -1.54 -14.02
N THR A 83 -14.77 -2.20 -13.26
CA THR A 83 -15.48 -3.38 -13.77
C THR A 83 -16.43 -2.91 -14.85
N SER A 84 -16.18 -3.33 -16.09
CA SER A 84 -17.14 -3.30 -17.20
C SER A 84 -18.42 -4.07 -16.84
#